data_AF-A0A194QNI8-F1
#
_entry.id   AF-A0A194QNI8-F1
#
_cell.length_a   1.000
_cell.length_b   1.000
_cell.length_c   1.000
_cell.angle_alpha   90.00
_cell.angle_beta   90.00
_cell.angle_gamma   90.00
#
_symmetry.space_group_name_H-M   'P 1'
#
loop_
_entity.id
_entity.type
_entity.pdbx_description
1 polymer ?
#
loop_
_entity_poly.entity_id
_entity_poly.type
_entity_poly.pdbx_seq_one_letter_code
_entity_poly.pdbx_strand_id
1 'polypeptide(L)'
;MLSRRDKLLIQPWEDRRYKDHRLKVKSALPVIDSSAPSARPHVTRKLRRERCEAERCARVVRDNFTLLQRLAAVMSTTRLDNRWHKPPPNFQNKVGRYHEVSRAPRAGARSSQASNDTSQMSYSNARCYACERNKVKAANDSASKRENPVAGNNDILPFLYLKA
;
A
#
# COMPACT_ATOMS: atom_id res chain seq x y z
N MET A 1 -18.35 -75.88 10.62
CA MET A 1 -17.45 -76.42 9.56
C MET A 1 -18.24 -76.41 8.25
N LEU A 2 -17.72 -75.86 7.15
CA LEU A 2 -18.36 -76.04 5.83
C LEU A 2 -18.28 -77.51 5.39
N SER A 3 -19.30 -78.00 4.68
CA SER A 3 -19.38 -79.36 4.17
C SER A 3 -18.27 -79.62 3.13
N ARG A 4 -17.87 -80.89 2.99
CA ARG A 4 -16.96 -81.33 1.92
C ARG A 4 -17.54 -81.01 0.53
N ARG A 5 -18.87 -80.95 0.39
CA ARG A 5 -19.56 -80.52 -0.84
C ARG A 5 -19.32 -79.03 -1.11
N ASP A 6 -19.56 -78.17 -0.12
CA ASP A 6 -19.44 -76.70 -0.25
C ASP A 6 -18.00 -76.29 -0.59
N LYS A 7 -17.02 -76.91 0.06
CA LYS A 7 -15.58 -76.67 -0.20
C LYS A 7 -15.14 -77.03 -1.61
N LEU A 8 -15.84 -77.95 -2.29
CA LEU A 8 -15.49 -78.44 -3.62
C LEU A 8 -16.32 -77.80 -4.74
N LEU A 9 -17.60 -77.48 -4.50
CA LEU A 9 -18.50 -76.94 -5.52
C LEU A 9 -18.74 -75.43 -5.39
N ILE A 10 -18.78 -74.89 -4.15
CA ILE A 10 -19.21 -73.52 -3.88
C ILE A 10 -18.00 -72.60 -3.72
N GLN A 11 -17.08 -72.94 -2.80
CA GLN A 11 -15.89 -72.11 -2.53
C GLN A 11 -15.10 -71.72 -3.80
N PRO A 12 -14.77 -72.62 -4.76
CA PRO A 12 -14.00 -72.21 -5.95
C PRO A 12 -14.72 -71.19 -6.83
N TRP A 13 -16.05 -71.19 -6.82
CA TRP A 13 -16.90 -70.26 -7.57
C TRP A 13 -16.97 -68.90 -6.87
N GLU A 14 -17.13 -68.89 -5.54
CA GLU A 14 -17.07 -67.69 -4.70
C GLU A 14 -15.69 -67.02 -4.78
N ASP A 15 -14.62 -67.80 -4.66
CA ASP A 15 -13.23 -67.36 -4.80
C ASP A 15 -12.98 -66.68 -6.15
N ARG A 16 -13.48 -67.28 -7.24
CA ARG A 16 -13.36 -66.72 -8.60
C ARG A 16 -14.14 -65.42 -8.71
N ARG A 17 -15.41 -65.41 -8.29
CA ARG A 17 -16.27 -64.21 -8.30
C ARG A 17 -15.70 -63.07 -7.44
N TYR A 18 -15.06 -63.39 -6.32
CA TYR A 18 -14.35 -62.44 -5.46
C TYR A 18 -13.09 -61.89 -6.13
N LYS A 19 -12.27 -62.75 -6.77
CA LYS A 19 -11.09 -62.34 -7.56
C LYS A 19 -11.49 -61.43 -8.72
N ASP A 20 -12.53 -61.79 -9.48
CA ASP A 20 -13.06 -60.99 -10.59
C ASP A 20 -13.61 -59.64 -10.11
N HIS A 21 -14.32 -59.60 -8.98
CA HIS A 21 -14.77 -58.36 -8.35
C HIS A 21 -13.58 -57.49 -7.90
N ARG A 22 -12.58 -58.07 -7.23
CA ARG A 22 -11.37 -57.37 -6.77
C ARG A 22 -10.53 -56.83 -7.93
N LEU A 23 -10.52 -57.50 -9.07
CA LEU A 23 -9.92 -56.98 -10.31
C LEU A 23 -10.71 -55.78 -10.83
N LYS A 24 -12.04 -55.87 -10.95
CA LYS A 24 -12.90 -54.75 -11.39
C LYS A 24 -12.77 -53.50 -10.51
N VAL A 25 -12.69 -53.68 -9.19
CA VAL A 25 -12.47 -52.58 -8.23
C VAL A 25 -11.06 -51.98 -8.39
N LYS A 26 -10.03 -52.79 -8.63
CA LYS A 26 -8.66 -52.30 -8.88
C LYS A 26 -8.51 -51.57 -10.23
N SER A 27 -9.30 -51.95 -11.24
CA SER A 27 -9.31 -51.30 -12.56
C SER A 27 -10.30 -50.12 -12.65
N ALA A 28 -11.00 -49.79 -11.57
CA ALA A 28 -11.97 -48.70 -11.55
C ALA A 28 -11.23 -47.34 -11.57
N LEU A 29 -11.27 -46.66 -12.72
CA LEU A 29 -10.82 -45.27 -12.85
C LEU A 29 -11.87 -44.31 -12.23
N PRO A 30 -11.45 -43.11 -11.76
CA PRO A 30 -12.40 -42.10 -11.31
C PRO A 30 -13.31 -41.65 -12.46
N VAL A 31 -14.60 -41.52 -12.18
CA VAL A 31 -15.64 -41.10 -13.16
C VAL A 31 -15.48 -39.62 -13.56
N ILE A 32 -14.85 -38.82 -12.69
CA ILE A 32 -14.59 -37.40 -12.89
C ILE A 32 -13.07 -37.20 -12.83
N ASP A 33 -12.50 -36.56 -13.85
CA ASP A 33 -11.12 -36.11 -13.82
C ASP A 33 -10.94 -35.00 -12.77
N SER A 34 -10.06 -35.25 -11.79
CA SER A 34 -9.70 -34.31 -10.72
C SER A 34 -8.34 -33.65 -10.95
N SER A 35 -7.73 -33.86 -12.13
CA SER A 35 -6.44 -33.26 -12.49
C SER A 35 -6.53 -31.74 -12.63
N ALA A 36 -5.41 -31.06 -12.37
CA ALA A 36 -5.33 -29.61 -12.56
C ALA A 36 -5.26 -29.27 -14.06
N PRO A 37 -6.10 -28.36 -14.58
CA PRO A 37 -6.09 -28.01 -15.99
C PRO A 37 -4.77 -27.35 -16.40
N SER A 38 -4.31 -27.66 -17.62
CA SER A 38 -3.02 -27.18 -18.15
C SER A 38 -2.85 -25.66 -18.06
N ALA A 39 -1.65 -25.23 -17.66
CA ALA A 39 -1.34 -23.84 -17.34
C ALA A 39 -1.46 -22.92 -18.56
N ARG A 40 -2.48 -22.05 -18.56
CA ARG A 40 -2.77 -21.13 -19.67
C ARG A 40 -1.86 -19.90 -19.62
N PRO A 41 -1.07 -19.58 -20.66
CA PRO A 41 -0.07 -18.50 -20.61
C PRO A 41 -0.67 -17.10 -20.44
N HIS A 42 -1.94 -16.90 -20.83
CA HIS A 42 -2.67 -15.63 -20.62
C HIS A 42 -3.18 -15.46 -19.17
N VAL A 43 -3.24 -16.54 -18.37
CA VAL A 43 -3.58 -16.47 -16.95
C VAL A 43 -2.35 -16.13 -16.13
N THR A 44 -1.20 -16.74 -16.47
CA THR A 44 0.07 -16.50 -15.78
C THR A 44 0.70 -15.15 -16.16
N ARG A 45 0.69 -14.76 -17.45
CA ARG A 45 1.39 -13.54 -17.92
C ARG A 45 0.44 -12.42 -18.35
N LYS A 46 0.42 -11.33 -17.57
CA LYS A 46 -0.41 -10.15 -17.81
C LYS A 46 0.33 -9.09 -18.64
N LEU A 47 0.51 -9.35 -19.94
CA LEU A 47 1.25 -8.50 -20.91
C LEU A 47 1.03 -6.98 -20.79
N ARG A 48 -0.23 -6.54 -20.61
CA ARG A 48 -0.55 -5.10 -20.44
C ARG A 48 0.11 -4.51 -19.19
N ARG A 49 0.19 -5.26 -18.08
CA ARG A 49 0.83 -4.84 -16.84
C ARG A 49 2.34 -4.70 -17.04
N GLU A 50 2.97 -5.72 -17.61
CA GLU A 50 4.42 -5.74 -17.89
C GLU A 50 4.82 -4.55 -18.76
N ARG A 51 4.05 -4.28 -19.82
CA ARG A 51 4.23 -3.10 -20.69
C ARG A 51 4.11 -1.79 -19.91
N CYS A 52 3.05 -1.60 -19.12
CA CYS A 52 2.87 -0.36 -18.34
C CYS A 52 3.94 -0.18 -17.26
N GLU A 53 4.45 -1.27 -16.67
CA GLU A 53 5.57 -1.22 -15.72
C GLU A 53 6.89 -0.84 -16.42
N ALA A 54 7.16 -1.36 -17.62
CA ALA A 54 8.30 -0.97 -18.43
C ALA A 54 8.22 0.50 -18.89
N GLU A 55 7.07 0.95 -19.40
CA GLU A 55 6.83 2.36 -19.80
C GLU A 55 7.00 3.32 -18.61
N ARG A 56 6.54 2.92 -17.41
CA ARG A 56 6.75 3.68 -16.17
C ARG A 56 8.23 3.78 -15.81
N CYS A 57 8.97 2.67 -15.85
CA CYS A 57 10.41 2.68 -15.55
C CYS A 57 11.21 3.51 -16.57
N ALA A 58 10.91 3.39 -17.86
CA ALA A 58 11.53 4.18 -18.92
C ALA A 58 11.24 5.69 -18.78
N ARG A 59 10.08 6.08 -18.23
CA ARG A 59 9.81 7.47 -17.85
C ARG A 59 10.67 7.90 -16.67
N VAL A 60 10.70 7.15 -15.57
CA VAL A 60 11.51 7.47 -14.38
C VAL A 60 12.99 7.63 -14.72
N VAL A 61 13.56 6.79 -15.60
CA VAL A 61 14.97 6.93 -16.04
C VAL A 61 15.21 8.25 -16.79
N ARG A 62 14.32 8.65 -17.71
CA ARG A 62 14.44 9.92 -18.44
C ARG A 62 14.25 11.13 -17.53
N ASP A 63 13.30 11.07 -16.61
CA ASP A 63 13.01 12.13 -15.65
C ASP A 63 14.20 12.32 -14.68
N ASN A 64 14.79 11.21 -14.20
CA ASN A 64 16.01 11.22 -13.37
C ASN A 64 17.22 11.79 -14.13
N PHE A 65 17.45 11.39 -15.38
CA PHE A 65 18.54 11.96 -16.19
C PHE A 65 18.36 13.47 -16.40
N THR A 66 17.14 13.91 -16.71
CA THR A 66 16.80 15.33 -16.87
C THR A 66 17.01 16.11 -15.57
N LEU A 67 16.67 15.53 -14.42
CA LEU A 67 16.92 16.10 -13.10
C LEU A 67 18.42 16.21 -12.82
N LEU A 68 19.20 15.15 -13.05
CA LEU A 68 20.65 15.15 -12.87
C LEU A 68 21.35 16.21 -13.73
N GLN A 69 20.97 16.34 -15.01
CA GLN A 69 21.51 17.36 -15.90
C GLN A 69 21.22 18.79 -15.40
N ARG A 70 20.00 19.04 -14.88
CA ARG A 70 19.62 20.34 -14.29
C ARG A 70 20.36 20.62 -12.98
N LEU A 71 20.50 19.62 -12.11
CA LEU A 71 21.24 19.75 -10.85
C LEU A 71 22.72 19.99 -11.11
N ALA A 72 23.34 19.27 -12.04
CA ALA A 72 24.73 19.48 -12.44
C ALA A 72 24.98 20.91 -12.96
N ALA A 73 24.06 21.46 -13.76
CA ALA A 73 24.13 22.86 -14.21
C ALA A 73 24.00 23.85 -13.05
N VAL A 74 23.05 23.65 -12.12
CA VAL A 74 22.90 24.52 -10.94
C VAL A 74 24.13 24.45 -10.02
N MET A 75 24.70 23.26 -9.82
CA MET A 75 25.89 23.05 -8.99
C MET A 75 27.18 23.59 -9.61
N SER A 76 27.30 23.61 -10.94
CA SER A 76 28.46 24.19 -11.62
C SER A 76 28.40 25.72 -11.72
N THR A 77 27.20 26.32 -11.75
CA THR A 77 27.04 27.79 -11.82
C THR A 77 26.86 28.43 -10.45
N THR A 78 27.93 28.97 -9.86
CA THR A 78 27.85 29.90 -8.73
C THR A 78 27.31 31.26 -9.20
N ARG A 79 26.00 31.37 -9.39
CA ARG A 79 25.31 32.60 -9.88
C ARG A 79 25.14 33.70 -8.83
N LEU A 80 25.70 33.50 -7.64
CA LEU A 80 25.76 34.46 -6.54
C LEU A 80 27.21 34.58 -6.11
N ASP A 81 27.67 35.81 -5.88
CA ASP A 81 28.94 36.08 -5.21
C ASP A 81 28.82 35.74 -3.72
N ASN A 82 28.82 34.44 -3.42
CA ASN A 82 28.91 33.89 -2.06
C ASN A 82 30.31 34.13 -1.42
N ARG A 83 31.09 35.06 -1.97
CA ARG A 83 32.43 35.44 -1.55
C ARG A 83 32.35 36.50 -0.46
N TRP A 84 32.04 36.05 0.75
CA TRP A 84 32.07 36.88 1.96
C TRP A 84 33.51 37.33 2.28
N HIS A 85 33.96 38.44 1.67
CA HIS A 85 35.27 39.05 1.91
C HIS A 85 35.48 39.52 3.35
N LYS A 86 34.40 39.68 4.10
CA LYS A 86 34.36 39.86 5.56
C LYS A 86 33.32 38.87 6.10
N PRO A 87 33.52 38.25 7.28
CA PRO A 87 32.53 37.35 7.85
C PRO A 87 31.18 38.07 8.04
N PRO A 88 30.04 37.38 7.82
CA PRO A 88 28.73 37.99 8.00
C PRO A 88 28.54 38.45 9.46
N PRO A 89 27.94 39.63 9.71
CA PRO A 89 27.79 40.17 11.06
C PRO A 89 26.97 39.25 11.96
N ASN A 90 27.48 38.98 13.16
CA ASN A 90 26.88 38.01 14.08
C ASN A 90 25.62 38.58 14.77
N PHE A 91 24.47 38.41 14.12
CA PHE A 91 23.17 38.77 14.68
C PHE A 91 22.67 37.83 15.81
N GLN A 92 23.43 36.79 16.19
CA GLN A 92 23.02 35.85 17.26
C GLN A 92 23.15 36.41 18.68
N ASN A 93 23.66 37.65 18.84
CA ASN A 93 23.64 38.37 20.12
C ASN A 93 22.23 38.76 20.63
N LYS A 94 21.15 38.20 20.06
CA LYS A 94 19.87 38.03 20.76
C LYS A 94 20.00 36.97 21.86
N VAL A 95 20.78 37.29 22.90
CA VAL A 95 20.85 36.50 24.13
C VAL A 95 19.50 36.59 24.84
N GLY A 96 18.63 35.63 24.55
CA GLY A 96 17.36 35.48 25.26
C GLY A 96 17.64 35.18 26.72
N ARG A 97 17.45 36.18 27.61
CA ARG A 97 17.37 35.96 29.06
C ARG A 97 16.09 35.18 29.36
N TYR A 98 16.12 33.88 29.13
CA TYR A 98 15.18 32.96 29.75
C TYR A 98 15.42 33.03 31.25
N HIS A 99 14.56 33.75 31.97
CA HIS A 99 14.54 33.67 33.42
C HIS A 99 14.22 32.21 33.79
N GLU A 100 15.13 31.57 34.51
CA GLU A 100 14.93 30.20 35.00
C GLU A 100 13.80 30.20 36.03
N VAL A 101 12.59 29.88 35.57
CA VAL A 101 11.44 29.65 36.46
C VAL A 101 11.68 28.32 37.16
N SER A 102 12.24 28.39 38.38
CA SER A 102 12.57 27.25 39.23
C SER A 102 11.38 26.30 39.40
N ARG A 103 11.33 25.25 38.57
CA ARG A 103 10.29 24.22 38.65
C ARG A 103 10.58 23.33 39.85
N ALA A 104 9.76 23.47 40.90
CA ALA A 104 9.85 22.63 42.09
C ALA A 104 9.87 21.13 41.73
N PRO A 105 10.65 20.28 42.43
CA PRO A 105 10.82 18.89 42.05
C PRO A 105 9.51 18.10 42.14
N ARG A 106 8.96 17.69 41.00
CA ARG A 106 7.89 16.69 40.98
C ARG A 106 8.53 15.32 41.19
N ALA A 107 8.47 14.82 42.42
CA ALA A 107 8.86 13.44 42.73
C ALA A 107 8.06 12.47 41.83
N GLY A 108 8.78 11.66 41.06
CA GLY A 108 8.20 10.89 39.96
C GLY A 108 9.15 9.85 39.39
N ALA A 109 9.95 9.22 40.26
CA ALA A 109 10.89 8.19 39.85
C ALA A 109 10.15 6.97 39.29
N ARG A 110 10.44 6.61 38.03
CA ARG A 110 10.18 5.26 37.49
C ARG A 110 11.43 4.72 36.83
N SER A 111 11.86 3.58 37.37
CA SER A 111 13.12 2.90 37.10
C SER A 111 13.38 2.60 35.62
N SER A 112 14.63 2.75 35.21
CA SER A 112 15.17 2.14 33.99
C SER A 112 15.42 0.65 34.21
N GLN A 113 14.38 -0.18 34.09
CA GLN A 113 14.56 -1.63 33.96
C GLN A 113 14.83 -1.99 32.50
N ALA A 114 16.01 -2.54 32.23
CA ALA A 114 16.34 -3.12 30.94
C ALA A 114 15.75 -4.52 30.84
N SER A 115 14.70 -4.69 30.03
CA SER A 115 14.18 -5.99 29.62
C SER A 115 14.33 -6.16 28.11
N ASN A 116 15.16 -7.12 27.70
CA ASN A 116 15.15 -7.60 26.31
C ASN A 116 13.80 -8.28 26.05
N ASP A 117 12.93 -7.64 25.27
CA ASP A 117 11.71 -8.27 24.78
C ASP A 117 11.51 -7.99 23.28
N THR A 118 11.27 -9.05 22.52
CA THR A 118 11.21 -9.03 21.05
C THR A 118 9.83 -8.64 20.58
N SER A 119 9.43 -7.41 20.93
CA SER A 119 8.16 -6.83 20.51
C SER A 119 8.17 -6.50 19.02
N GLN A 120 7.34 -7.20 18.26
CA GLN A 120 7.19 -6.98 16.81
C GLN A 120 6.74 -5.53 16.55
N MET A 121 7.54 -4.78 15.79
CA MET A 121 7.20 -3.42 15.34
C MET A 121 6.04 -3.46 14.34
N SER A 122 4.81 -3.46 14.86
CA SER A 122 3.59 -3.38 14.08
C SER A 122 3.43 -1.96 13.52
N TYR A 123 3.98 -1.72 12.32
CA TYR A 123 3.85 -0.49 11.52
C TYR A 123 2.40 -0.24 11.02
N SER A 124 1.45 -0.22 11.95
CA SER A 124 0.07 0.17 11.70
C SER A 124 -0.09 1.68 11.88
N ASN A 125 -0.59 2.35 10.84
CA ASN A 125 -1.01 3.76 10.83
C ASN A 125 0.06 4.86 10.75
N ALA A 126 1.32 4.53 10.45
CA ALA A 126 2.27 5.52 9.91
C ALA A 126 1.88 5.92 8.48
N ARG A 127 0.91 6.82 8.32
CA ARG A 127 0.41 7.28 7.02
C ARG A 127 1.40 8.24 6.38
N CYS A 128 1.76 7.98 5.12
CA CYS A 128 2.63 8.90 4.38
C CYS A 128 1.87 10.15 3.94
N TYR A 129 2.59 11.28 3.86
CA TYR A 129 2.07 12.61 3.50
C TYR A 129 1.19 12.64 2.23
N ALA A 130 1.47 11.77 1.25
CA ALA A 130 0.67 11.64 0.03
C ALA A 130 -0.73 11.08 0.28
N CYS A 131 -0.88 10.09 1.16
CA CYS A 131 -2.17 9.48 1.51
C CYS A 131 -3.08 10.46 2.27
N GLU A 132 -2.50 11.27 3.15
CA GLU A 132 -3.25 12.28 3.91
C GLU A 132 -3.73 13.42 3.00
N ARG A 133 -2.84 13.93 2.12
CA ARG A 133 -3.16 14.99 1.17
C ARG A 133 -4.27 14.59 0.18
N ASN A 134 -4.35 13.31 -0.20
CA ASN A 134 -5.45 12.79 -1.03
C ASN A 134 -6.78 12.68 -0.24
N LYS A 135 -6.75 12.35 1.06
CA LYS A 135 -7.97 12.35 1.89
C LYS A 135 -8.53 13.77 2.06
N VAL A 136 -7.67 14.77 2.27
CA VAL A 136 -8.10 16.18 2.39
C VAL A 136 -8.73 16.68 1.09
N LYS A 137 -8.17 16.34 -0.07
CA LYS A 137 -8.81 16.64 -1.37
C LYS A 137 -10.22 16.04 -1.47
N ALA A 138 -10.35 14.72 -1.26
CA ALA A 138 -11.64 14.04 -1.35
C ALA A 138 -12.70 14.59 -0.37
N ALA A 139 -12.29 15.10 0.80
CA ALA A 139 -13.18 15.79 1.73
C ALA A 139 -13.65 17.15 1.20
N ASN A 140 -12.75 17.95 0.62
CA ASN A 140 -13.08 19.24 0.03
C ASN A 140 -13.96 19.09 -1.23
N ASP A 141 -13.63 18.12 -2.10
CA ASP A 141 -14.38 17.81 -3.34
C ASP A 141 -15.81 17.31 -3.05
N SER A 142 -16.05 16.75 -1.86
CA SER A 142 -17.38 16.31 -1.40
C SER A 142 -18.11 17.35 -0.53
N ALA A 143 -17.42 18.40 -0.07
CA ALA A 143 -18.02 19.57 0.55
C ALA A 143 -18.58 20.53 -0.52
N SER A 144 -17.79 20.89 -1.53
CA SER A 144 -18.21 21.81 -2.61
C SER A 144 -19.44 21.33 -3.39
N LYS A 145 -19.68 20.01 -3.41
CA LYS A 145 -20.83 19.39 -4.07
C LYS A 145 -22.14 19.42 -3.25
N ARG A 146 -22.19 20.15 -2.13
CA ARG A 146 -23.39 20.32 -1.29
C ARG A 146 -24.05 21.70 -1.38
N GLU A 147 -23.39 22.67 -2.02
CA GLU A 147 -23.91 24.03 -2.17
C GLU A 147 -24.61 24.21 -3.53
N ASN A 148 -25.92 23.97 -3.55
CA ASN A 148 -26.79 24.40 -4.65
C ASN A 148 -27.28 25.84 -4.37
N PRO A 149 -27.20 26.78 -5.32
CA PRO A 149 -27.72 28.13 -5.12
C PRO A 149 -29.25 28.13 -5.15
N VAL A 150 -29.87 28.67 -4.09
CA VAL A 150 -31.32 28.95 -4.04
C VAL A 150 -31.56 30.36 -4.58
N ALA A 151 -32.36 30.47 -5.63
CA ALA A 151 -32.82 31.76 -6.15
C ALA A 151 -33.98 32.29 -5.30
N GLY A 152 -33.99 33.60 -5.03
CA GLY A 152 -35.02 34.26 -4.22
C GLY A 152 -35.12 35.75 -4.54
N ASN A 153 -35.98 36.10 -5.50
CA ASN A 153 -36.42 37.47 -5.78
C ASN A 153 -37.23 38.00 -4.55
N ASN A 154 -37.36 39.30 -4.27
CA ASN A 154 -36.88 40.53 -4.93
C ASN A 154 -36.57 41.59 -3.81
N ASP A 155 -36.66 42.92 -3.88
CA ASP A 155 -37.16 43.93 -4.84
C ASP A 155 -36.51 45.32 -4.51
N ILE A 156 -37.02 46.40 -5.11
CA ILE A 156 -36.83 47.84 -4.79
C ILE A 156 -35.42 48.44 -5.07
N LEU A 157 -35.30 49.00 -6.28
CA LEU A 157 -34.45 50.18 -6.53
C LEU A 157 -35.14 51.44 -5.99
N PRO A 158 -34.39 52.52 -5.69
CA PRO A 158 -34.37 53.59 -6.69
C PRO A 158 -33.00 54.18 -7.00
N PHE A 159 -32.93 54.72 -8.21
CA PHE A 159 -32.05 55.80 -8.68
C PHE A 159 -31.39 56.67 -7.59
N LEU A 160 -30.08 56.92 -7.74
CA LEU A 160 -29.61 58.27 -8.07
C LEU A 160 -28.39 58.22 -9.00
N TYR A 161 -28.32 59.20 -9.90
CA TYR A 161 -27.28 59.38 -10.91
C TYR A 161 -26.50 60.66 -10.57
N LEU A 162 -25.18 60.60 -10.42
CA LEU A 162 -24.23 61.73 -10.48
C LEU A 162 -22.84 61.10 -10.66
N LYS A 163 -22.01 61.42 -11.66
CA LYS A 163 -21.39 62.72 -12.03
C LYS A 163 -20.60 63.36 -10.87
N ALA A 164 -19.36 63.80 -11.06
CA ALA A 164 -18.56 63.92 -12.30
C ALA A 164 -17.15 63.34 -12.14
#